data_AF-A0A518CE77-F1
#
_entry.id   AF-A0A518CE77-F1
#
_cell.length_a   1.000
_cell.length_b   1.000
_cell.length_c   1.000
_cell.angle_alpha   90.00
_cell.angle_beta   90.00
_cell.angle_gamma   90.00
#
_symmetry.space_group_name_H-M   'P 1'
#
loop_
_entity.id
_entity.type
_entity.pdbx_description
1 polymer ?
#
loop_
_entity_poly.entity_id
_entity_poly.type
_entity_poly.pdbx_seq_one_letter_code
_entity_poly.pdbx_strand_id
1 'polypeptide(L)'
;MVSSAPSFLQRNEFLLRRLHSLTGLIPIGAYMVVHLSVNASVFGSPRLFQRLVFHIHSLGPLLPLVEWSLIFLPIIFHAVYGLIITKDGNPNTQSYPYNSNFRYTMQRATGLIAFLFIAWHVFHMHGWIHASFWVNNIAHPLFGAQFSPYNAASSGAEAMQASIIVPILYGIGVLAATFHFTNGLFTFGITWGFWISAKAQEKAKMVANVLFVLLAVVGMTSIVGLYSMSQEKIAEVRKEEDKAYELLVETGDIVPNDHKHSKESKYYHAEESDDAAKAESKR
;
A
#
# COMPACT_ATOMS: atom_id res chain seq x y z
N MET A 1 -22.84 17.78 36.78
CA MET A 1 -23.58 18.08 35.54
C MET A 1 -22.91 17.31 34.41
N VAL A 2 -23.61 16.34 33.82
CA VAL A 2 -23.12 15.70 32.58
C VAL A 2 -23.46 16.66 31.44
N SER A 3 -22.44 17.10 30.70
CA SER A 3 -22.66 17.96 29.53
C SER A 3 -23.58 17.25 28.54
N SER A 4 -24.74 17.85 28.26
CA SER A 4 -25.73 17.38 27.27
C SER A 4 -25.38 17.78 25.83
N ALA A 5 -24.27 18.50 25.63
CA ALA A 5 -23.84 18.91 24.30
C ALA A 5 -23.25 17.70 23.54
N PRO A 6 -23.71 17.44 22.30
CA PRO A 6 -23.13 16.37 21.48
C PRO A 6 -21.65 16.61 21.26
N SER A 7 -20.87 15.52 21.25
CA SER A 7 -19.43 15.56 21.01
C SER A 7 -19.11 16.14 19.62
N PHE A 8 -17.85 16.51 19.38
CA PHE A 8 -17.43 16.98 18.04
C PHE A 8 -17.74 15.95 16.94
N LEU A 9 -17.52 14.66 17.21
CA LEU A 9 -17.79 13.58 16.26
C LEU A 9 -19.28 13.44 15.94
N GLN A 10 -20.14 13.59 16.95
CA GLN A 10 -21.60 13.54 16.76
C GLN A 10 -22.10 14.75 15.95
N ARG A 11 -21.60 15.95 16.25
CA ARG A 11 -22.00 17.17 15.54
C ARG A 11 -21.59 17.17 14.07
N ASN A 12 -20.47 16.53 13.75
CA ASN A 12 -19.89 16.53 12.39
C ASN A 12 -20.01 15.17 11.70
N GLU A 13 -20.86 14.26 12.19
CA GLU A 13 -20.93 12.86 11.72
C GLU A 13 -21.15 12.78 10.20
N PHE A 14 -22.08 13.57 9.66
CA PHE A 14 -22.35 13.59 8.22
C PHE A 14 -21.10 13.92 7.39
N LEU A 15 -20.40 15.00 7.75
CA LEU A 15 -19.19 15.43 7.05
C LEU A 15 -18.08 14.37 7.18
N LEU A 16 -17.85 13.85 8.38
CA LEU A 16 -16.81 12.84 8.61
C LEU A 16 -17.08 11.55 7.84
N ARG A 17 -18.33 11.07 7.78
CA ARG A 17 -18.71 9.91 6.95
C ARG A 17 -18.51 10.17 5.46
N ARG A 18 -18.82 11.38 4.98
CA ARG A 18 -18.59 11.79 3.59
C ARG A 18 -17.09 11.83 3.27
N LEU A 19 -16.30 12.47 4.12
CA LEU A 19 -14.85 12.52 3.96
C LEU A 19 -14.24 11.12 3.99
N HIS A 20 -14.65 10.24 4.90
CA HIS A 20 -14.16 8.85 4.97
C HIS A 20 -14.46 8.08 3.68
N SER A 21 -15.68 8.24 3.16
CA SER A 21 -16.07 7.66 1.87
C SER A 21 -15.25 8.24 0.70
N LEU A 22 -15.00 9.56 0.71
CA LEU A 22 -14.23 10.26 -0.31
C LEU A 22 -12.75 9.84 -0.31
N THR A 23 -12.11 9.79 0.87
CA THR A 23 -10.70 9.38 0.99
C THR A 23 -10.50 7.92 0.59
N GLY A 24 -11.48 7.06 0.92
CA GLY A 24 -11.46 5.64 0.53
C GLY A 24 -11.45 5.43 -0.99
N LEU A 25 -12.11 6.30 -1.76
CA LEU A 25 -12.18 6.17 -3.21
C LEU A 25 -11.10 6.99 -3.93
N ILE A 26 -10.99 8.30 -3.66
CA ILE A 26 -10.19 9.20 -4.49
C ILE A 26 -8.70 9.01 -4.23
N PRO A 27 -8.13 9.42 -3.09
CA PRO A 27 -6.70 9.24 -2.86
C PRO A 27 -6.34 7.75 -2.71
N ILE A 28 -7.00 7.02 -1.81
CA ILE A 28 -6.59 5.64 -1.46
C ILE A 28 -6.91 4.68 -2.59
N GLY A 29 -8.12 4.74 -3.15
CA GLY A 29 -8.55 3.88 -4.24
C GLY A 29 -7.73 4.08 -5.51
N ALA A 30 -7.49 5.33 -5.92
CA ALA A 30 -6.63 5.61 -7.07
C ALA A 30 -5.19 5.16 -6.83
N TYR A 31 -4.63 5.46 -5.65
CA TYR A 31 -3.30 4.98 -5.26
C TYR A 31 -3.23 3.45 -5.33
N MET A 32 -4.21 2.73 -4.77
CA MET A 32 -4.21 1.27 -4.77
C MET A 32 -4.21 0.69 -6.19
N VAL A 33 -4.98 1.25 -7.12
CA VAL A 33 -4.98 0.80 -8.52
C VAL A 33 -3.61 1.01 -9.15
N VAL A 34 -3.02 2.20 -9.02
CA VAL A 34 -1.67 2.49 -9.53
C VAL A 34 -0.64 1.58 -8.89
N HIS A 35 -0.68 1.43 -7.57
CA HIS A 35 0.22 0.60 -6.78
C HIS A 35 0.17 -0.85 -7.25
N LEU A 36 -1.01 -1.45 -7.38
CA LEU A 36 -1.16 -2.83 -7.87
C LEU A 36 -0.70 -2.96 -9.32
N SER A 37 -1.01 -2.01 -10.20
CA SER A 37 -0.60 -2.06 -11.61
C SER A 37 0.92 -1.93 -11.79
N VAL A 38 1.57 -1.02 -11.07
CA VAL A 38 3.03 -0.86 -11.11
C VAL A 38 3.70 -2.12 -10.58
N ASN A 39 3.26 -2.64 -9.42
CA ASN A 39 3.83 -3.87 -8.86
C ASN A 39 3.61 -5.09 -9.77
N ALA A 40 2.42 -5.24 -10.37
CA ALA A 40 2.11 -6.34 -11.28
C ALA A 40 3.03 -6.39 -12.50
N SER A 41 3.61 -5.25 -12.91
CA SER A 41 4.52 -5.19 -14.05
C SER A 41 5.77 -6.05 -13.86
N VAL A 42 6.18 -6.35 -12.63
CA VAL A 42 7.33 -7.21 -12.32
C VAL A 42 7.16 -8.63 -12.86
N PHE A 43 5.92 -9.13 -12.90
CA PHE A 43 5.58 -10.45 -13.43
C PHE A 43 5.89 -10.55 -14.92
N GLY A 44 5.64 -9.49 -15.67
CA GLY A 44 5.96 -9.42 -17.10
C GLY A 44 7.42 -9.09 -17.36
N SER A 45 7.99 -8.15 -16.59
CA SER A 45 9.39 -7.75 -16.72
C SER A 45 9.90 -7.04 -15.46
N PRO A 46 10.92 -7.59 -14.77
CA PRO A 46 11.61 -6.90 -13.68
C PRO A 46 12.16 -5.53 -14.09
N ARG A 47 12.65 -5.42 -15.34
CA ARG A 47 13.14 -4.16 -15.92
C ARG A 47 12.04 -3.11 -16.07
N LEU A 48 10.83 -3.52 -16.50
CA LEU A 48 9.69 -2.60 -16.58
C LEU A 48 9.31 -2.08 -15.20
N PHE A 49 9.24 -2.97 -14.22
CA PHE A 49 8.94 -2.59 -12.83
C PHE A 49 9.96 -1.59 -12.29
N GLN A 50 11.26 -1.91 -12.40
CA GLN A 50 12.32 -1.00 -11.96
C GLN A 50 12.21 0.38 -12.63
N ARG A 51 11.97 0.42 -13.95
CA ARG A 51 11.83 1.70 -14.68
C ARG A 51 10.66 2.54 -14.15
N LEU A 52 9.53 1.91 -13.83
CA LEU A 52 8.38 2.60 -13.26
C LEU A 52 8.69 3.12 -11.85
N VAL A 53 9.44 2.37 -11.04
CA VAL A 53 9.90 2.82 -9.71
C VAL A 53 10.86 4.01 -9.84
N PHE A 54 11.82 3.96 -10.75
CA PHE A 54 12.68 5.12 -11.02
C PHE A 54 11.88 6.36 -11.44
N HIS A 55 10.86 6.19 -12.29
CA HIS A 55 10.00 7.30 -12.70
C HIS A 55 9.19 7.90 -11.54
N ILE A 56 8.79 7.11 -10.54
CA ILE A 56 8.17 7.63 -9.33
C ILE A 56 9.21 8.40 -8.49
N HIS A 57 10.42 7.87 -8.38
CA HIS A 57 11.51 8.44 -7.59
C HIS A 57 12.19 9.66 -8.23
N SER A 58 11.98 9.92 -9.53
CA SER A 58 12.46 11.13 -10.21
C SER A 58 11.77 12.41 -9.74
N LEU A 59 10.64 12.30 -9.01
CA LEU A 59 10.02 13.42 -8.30
C LEU A 59 10.94 14.01 -7.21
N GLY A 60 11.99 13.29 -6.81
CA GLY A 60 13.03 13.80 -5.93
C GLY A 60 12.45 14.33 -4.60
N PRO A 61 12.82 15.56 -4.17
CA PRO A 61 12.33 16.14 -2.91
C PRO A 61 10.81 16.36 -2.82
N LEU A 62 10.09 16.34 -3.94
CA LEU A 62 8.62 16.48 -3.94
C LEU A 62 7.92 15.15 -3.59
N LEU A 63 8.59 14.02 -3.74
CA LEU A 63 7.97 12.71 -3.52
C LEU A 63 7.37 12.58 -2.11
N PRO A 64 8.06 12.91 -1.00
CA PRO A 64 7.47 12.81 0.34
C PRO A 64 6.23 13.69 0.52
N LEU A 65 6.20 14.89 -0.10
CA LEU A 65 5.05 15.77 -0.04
C LEU A 65 3.83 15.14 -0.73
N VAL A 66 4.05 14.53 -1.90
CA VAL A 66 3.01 13.80 -2.65
C VAL A 66 2.52 12.59 -1.85
N GLU A 67 3.43 11.79 -1.29
CA GLU A 67 3.10 10.62 -0.49
C GLU A 67 2.30 10.97 0.76
N TRP A 68 2.70 11.99 1.52
CA TRP A 68 1.97 12.39 2.71
C TRP A 68 0.59 12.96 2.40
N SER A 69 0.48 13.81 1.38
CA SER A 69 -0.78 14.47 1.03
C SER A 69 -1.79 13.53 0.37
N LEU A 70 -1.34 12.62 -0.50
CA LEU A 70 -2.22 11.77 -1.30
C LEU A 70 -2.31 10.32 -0.80
N ILE A 71 -1.40 9.86 0.06
CA ILE A 71 -1.35 8.46 0.53
C ILE A 71 -1.48 8.40 2.06
N PHE A 72 -0.48 8.86 2.80
CA PHE A 72 -0.41 8.62 4.26
C PHE A 72 -1.49 9.37 5.05
N LEU A 73 -1.69 10.67 4.82
CA LEU A 73 -2.71 11.41 5.56
C LEU A 73 -4.13 10.89 5.25
N PRO A 74 -4.53 10.67 3.97
CA PRO A 74 -5.81 10.08 3.66
C PRO A 74 -6.01 8.68 4.25
N ILE A 75 -5.01 7.78 4.17
CA ILE A 75 -5.13 6.41 4.67
C ILE A 75 -5.21 6.36 6.19
N ILE A 76 -4.47 7.20 6.91
CA ILE A 76 -4.55 7.31 8.37
C ILE A 76 -5.96 7.75 8.78
N PHE A 77 -6.48 8.82 8.17
CA PHE A 77 -7.83 9.29 8.45
C PHE A 77 -8.89 8.23 8.14
N HIS A 78 -8.79 7.59 6.96
CA HIS A 78 -9.72 6.55 6.55
C HIS A 78 -9.69 5.35 7.51
N ALA A 79 -8.51 4.86 7.88
CA ALA A 79 -8.34 3.73 8.79
C ALA A 79 -8.88 4.04 10.19
N VAL A 80 -8.46 5.16 10.79
CA VAL A 80 -8.86 5.53 12.16
C VAL A 80 -10.38 5.73 12.23
N TYR A 81 -10.97 6.47 11.30
CA TYR A 81 -12.42 6.66 11.30
C TYR A 81 -13.18 5.38 10.93
N GLY A 82 -12.62 4.54 10.05
CA GLY A 82 -13.15 3.23 9.71
C GLY A 82 -13.21 2.27 10.90
N LEU A 83 -12.23 2.32 11.81
CA LEU A 83 -12.26 1.56 13.08
C LEU A 83 -13.40 2.02 14.00
N ILE A 84 -13.66 3.33 14.07
CA ILE A 84 -14.80 3.89 14.82
C ILE A 84 -16.12 3.35 14.23
N ILE A 85 -16.30 3.42 12.90
CA ILE A 85 -17.50 2.89 12.24
C ILE A 85 -17.65 1.37 12.46
N THR A 86 -16.54 0.65 12.46
CA THR A 86 -16.54 -0.81 12.62
C THR A 86 -16.96 -1.24 14.02
N LYS A 87 -16.55 -0.49 15.05
CA LYS A 87 -16.92 -0.73 16.44
C LYS A 87 -18.44 -0.69 16.65
N ASP A 88 -19.12 0.19 15.96
CA ASP A 88 -20.59 0.35 16.04
C ASP A 88 -21.35 -0.57 15.06
N GLY A 89 -20.66 -1.56 14.46
CA GLY A 89 -21.24 -2.49 13.50
C GLY A 89 -22.16 -3.53 14.14
N ASN A 90 -23.25 -3.87 13.46
CA ASN A 90 -24.21 -4.89 13.90
C ASN A 90 -24.40 -5.96 12.81
N PRO A 91 -23.48 -6.94 12.69
CA PRO A 91 -23.56 -7.99 11.67
C PRO A 91 -24.70 -8.96 11.97
N ASN A 92 -25.49 -9.31 10.95
CA ASN A 92 -26.66 -10.18 11.09
C ASN A 92 -26.67 -11.34 10.07
N THR A 93 -25.48 -11.83 9.71
CA THR A 93 -25.32 -12.89 8.68
C THR A 93 -25.69 -14.29 9.16
N GLN A 94 -25.78 -14.52 10.48
CA GLN A 94 -26.17 -15.82 11.03
C GLN A 94 -27.68 -16.06 10.88
N SER A 95 -28.50 -15.09 11.28
CA SER A 95 -29.97 -15.21 11.18
C SER A 95 -30.49 -14.85 9.78
N TYR A 96 -29.82 -13.94 9.07
CA TYR A 96 -30.24 -13.47 7.75
C TYR A 96 -29.07 -13.52 6.75
N PRO A 97 -28.84 -14.67 6.09
CA PRO A 97 -27.71 -14.88 5.19
C PRO A 97 -27.93 -14.26 3.80
N TYR A 98 -28.44 -13.03 3.74
CA TYR A 98 -28.60 -12.29 2.50
C TYR A 98 -27.27 -11.71 2.01
N ASN A 99 -27.11 -11.59 0.69
CA ASN A 99 -25.91 -11.05 0.07
C ASN A 99 -25.54 -9.65 0.62
N SER A 100 -26.52 -8.78 0.87
CA SER A 100 -26.30 -7.46 1.45
C SER A 100 -25.71 -7.52 2.87
N ASN A 101 -26.18 -8.46 3.71
CA ASN A 101 -25.65 -8.67 5.05
C ASN A 101 -24.23 -9.24 5.00
N PHE A 102 -23.98 -10.18 4.07
CA PHE A 102 -22.63 -10.70 3.85
C PHE A 102 -21.65 -9.59 3.45
N ARG A 103 -22.00 -8.76 2.47
CA ARG A 103 -21.17 -7.62 2.04
C ARG A 103 -20.97 -6.59 3.15
N TYR A 104 -21.99 -6.35 3.97
CA TYR A 104 -21.89 -5.51 5.16
C TYR A 104 -20.85 -6.08 6.15
N THR A 105 -20.90 -7.37 6.48
CA THR A 105 -19.93 -8.00 7.38
C THR A 105 -18.53 -8.01 6.77
N MET A 106 -18.41 -8.41 5.50
CA MET A 106 -17.13 -8.51 4.82
C MET A 106 -16.44 -7.16 4.62
N GLN A 107 -17.17 -6.05 4.45
CA GLN A 107 -16.55 -4.72 4.40
C GLN A 107 -15.72 -4.43 5.66
N ARG A 108 -16.26 -4.78 6.83
CA ARG A 108 -15.59 -4.58 8.13
C ARG A 108 -14.47 -5.59 8.33
N ALA A 109 -14.73 -6.87 8.09
CA ALA A 109 -13.74 -7.92 8.26
C ALA A 109 -12.51 -7.67 7.37
N THR A 110 -12.72 -7.41 6.08
CA THR A 110 -11.62 -7.09 5.16
C THR A 110 -10.98 -5.74 5.45
N GLY A 111 -11.72 -4.77 5.98
CA GLY A 111 -11.15 -3.49 6.44
C GLY A 111 -10.18 -3.67 7.61
N LEU A 112 -10.51 -4.53 8.58
CA LEU A 112 -9.62 -4.86 9.69
C LEU A 112 -8.39 -5.64 9.23
N ILE A 113 -8.58 -6.61 8.33
CA ILE A 113 -7.47 -7.36 7.72
C ILE A 113 -6.55 -6.40 6.94
N ALA A 114 -7.11 -5.53 6.10
CA ALA A 114 -6.36 -4.56 5.33
C ALA A 114 -5.64 -3.56 6.23
N PHE A 115 -6.24 -3.11 7.34
CA PHE A 115 -5.58 -2.24 8.32
C PHE A 115 -4.31 -2.90 8.90
N LEU A 116 -4.43 -4.13 9.41
CA LEU A 116 -3.30 -4.86 9.97
C LEU A 116 -2.25 -5.18 8.90
N PHE A 117 -2.70 -5.61 7.71
CA PHE A 117 -1.84 -5.91 6.59
C PHE A 117 -1.06 -4.68 6.13
N ILE A 118 -1.69 -3.51 5.97
CA ILE A 118 -1.02 -2.28 5.51
C ILE A 118 0.00 -1.82 6.56
N ALA A 119 -0.35 -1.87 7.86
CA ALA A 119 0.60 -1.54 8.92
C ALA A 119 1.85 -2.43 8.84
N TRP A 120 1.66 -3.75 8.72
CA TRP A 120 2.77 -4.69 8.55
C TRP A 120 3.50 -4.52 7.21
N HIS A 121 2.80 -4.32 6.10
CA HIS A 121 3.34 -4.17 4.76
C HIS A 121 4.27 -2.96 4.68
N VAL A 122 3.85 -1.80 5.18
CA VAL A 122 4.68 -0.59 5.21
C VAL A 122 5.87 -0.77 6.15
N PHE A 123 5.73 -1.50 7.26
CA PHE A 123 6.86 -1.83 8.12
C PHE A 123 7.87 -2.76 7.41
N HIS A 124 7.38 -3.85 6.84
CA HIS A 124 8.17 -4.86 6.16
C HIS A 124 8.94 -4.24 4.97
N MET A 125 8.26 -3.45 4.13
CA MET A 125 8.89 -2.84 2.96
C MET A 125 9.72 -1.60 3.30
N HIS A 126 9.20 -0.68 4.12
CA HIS A 126 9.79 0.66 4.31
C HIS A 126 10.25 0.96 5.74
N GLY A 127 9.96 0.11 6.72
CA GLY A 127 10.40 0.27 8.10
C GLY A 127 9.65 1.35 8.89
N TRP A 128 8.59 1.97 8.37
CA TRP A 128 7.86 3.12 8.93
C TRP A 128 8.64 4.42 9.07
N ILE A 129 9.73 4.44 9.85
CA ILE A 129 10.50 5.64 10.19
C ILE A 129 11.88 5.52 9.56
N HIS A 130 12.29 6.52 8.78
CA HIS A 130 13.56 6.50 8.03
C HIS A 130 14.76 7.04 8.83
N ALA A 131 14.60 7.35 10.11
CA ALA A 131 15.71 7.73 10.98
C ALA A 131 16.65 6.53 11.20
N SER A 132 17.95 6.70 10.99
CA SER A 132 18.89 5.57 10.98
C SER A 132 18.94 4.80 12.29
N PHE A 133 18.77 5.47 13.44
CA PHE A 133 18.63 4.77 14.73
C PHE A 133 17.46 3.77 14.70
N TRP A 134 16.30 4.17 14.19
CA TRP A 134 15.13 3.29 14.08
C TRP A 134 15.38 2.18 13.07
N VAL A 135 15.87 2.52 11.88
CA VAL A 135 16.11 1.55 10.80
C VAL A 135 17.08 0.45 11.26
N ASN A 136 18.19 0.84 11.89
CA ASN A 136 19.26 -0.08 12.28
C ASN A 136 18.93 -0.89 13.54
N ASN A 137 18.22 -0.30 14.52
CA ASN A 137 17.98 -0.95 15.82
C ASN A 137 16.59 -1.58 15.96
N ILE A 138 15.62 -1.17 15.13
CA ILE A 138 14.23 -1.64 15.21
C ILE A 138 13.77 -2.29 13.91
N ALA A 139 13.83 -1.56 12.78
CA ALA A 139 13.27 -2.06 11.52
C ALA A 139 14.02 -3.31 11.04
N HIS A 140 15.31 -3.22 10.76
CA HIS A 140 16.09 -4.35 10.24
C HIS A 140 16.09 -5.58 11.17
N PRO A 141 16.31 -5.45 12.50
CA PRO A 141 16.26 -6.61 13.40
C PRO A 141 14.90 -7.33 13.43
N LEU A 142 13.81 -6.61 13.14
CA LEU A 142 12.45 -7.17 13.07
C LEU A 142 11.99 -7.45 11.63
N PHE A 143 12.93 -7.57 10.68
CA PHE A 143 12.64 -7.85 9.27
C PHE A 143 11.78 -6.77 8.58
N GLY A 144 11.96 -5.51 8.98
CA GLY A 144 11.46 -4.32 8.31
C GLY A 144 12.49 -3.68 7.37
N ALA A 145 12.05 -2.68 6.59
CA ALA A 145 12.88 -1.96 5.62
C ALA A 145 13.59 -2.88 4.60
N GLN A 146 12.86 -3.86 4.04
CA GLN A 146 13.40 -4.86 3.11
C GLN A 146 13.36 -4.44 1.64
N PHE A 147 12.69 -3.32 1.31
CA PHE A 147 12.57 -2.84 -0.06
C PHE A 147 13.45 -1.62 -0.32
N SER A 148 14.27 -1.70 -1.37
CA SER A 148 15.18 -0.64 -1.81
C SER A 148 14.79 -0.14 -3.19
N PRO A 149 14.32 1.10 -3.36
CA PRO A 149 13.73 1.55 -4.62
C PRO A 149 14.71 1.65 -5.80
N TYR A 150 16.02 1.79 -5.55
CA TYR A 150 17.03 1.73 -6.62
C TYR A 150 17.45 0.31 -6.98
N ASN A 151 16.97 -0.69 -6.22
CA ASN A 151 17.09 -2.12 -6.51
C ASN A 151 15.74 -2.82 -6.29
N ALA A 152 14.66 -2.26 -6.86
CA ALA A 152 13.28 -2.55 -6.46
C ALA A 152 12.86 -3.97 -6.79
N ALA A 153 13.21 -4.47 -7.99
CA ALA A 153 12.83 -5.81 -8.39
C ALA A 153 13.64 -6.87 -7.64
N SER A 154 14.95 -6.66 -7.46
CA SER A 154 15.81 -7.61 -6.75
C SER A 154 15.50 -7.65 -5.25
N SER A 155 15.45 -6.49 -4.58
CA SER A 155 15.14 -6.41 -3.14
C SER A 155 13.70 -6.81 -2.82
N GLY A 156 12.74 -6.47 -3.69
CA GLY A 156 11.36 -6.93 -3.57
C GLY A 156 11.25 -8.46 -3.68
N ALA A 157 12.04 -9.08 -4.56
CA ALA A 157 12.06 -10.54 -4.69
C ALA A 157 12.66 -11.21 -3.45
N GLU A 158 13.78 -10.70 -2.94
CA GLU A 158 14.40 -11.20 -1.70
C GLU A 158 13.47 -11.06 -0.49
N ALA A 159 12.82 -9.90 -0.34
CA ALA A 159 11.83 -9.65 0.71
C ALA A 159 10.67 -10.66 0.65
N MET A 160 10.18 -10.97 -0.56
CA MET A 160 9.09 -11.93 -0.76
C MET A 160 9.54 -13.38 -0.54
N GLN A 161 10.81 -13.71 -0.80
CA GLN A 161 11.36 -15.06 -0.70
C GLN A 161 11.92 -15.40 0.68
N ALA A 162 12.00 -14.43 1.60
CA ALA A 162 12.55 -14.64 2.93
C ALA A 162 11.86 -15.73 3.76
N SER A 163 10.57 -16.00 3.50
CA SER A 163 9.84 -17.13 4.06
C SER A 163 8.59 -17.40 3.23
N ILE A 164 8.13 -18.66 3.18
CA ILE A 164 6.85 -19.05 2.58
C ILE A 164 5.64 -18.31 3.20
N ILE A 165 5.78 -17.82 4.43
CA ILE A 165 4.72 -17.10 5.14
C ILE A 165 4.49 -15.71 4.53
N VAL A 166 5.56 -15.03 4.06
CA VAL A 166 5.48 -13.68 3.51
C VAL A 166 4.49 -13.58 2.34
N PRO A 167 4.62 -14.36 1.25
CA PRO A 167 3.70 -14.27 0.12
C PRO A 167 2.26 -14.67 0.48
N ILE A 168 2.07 -15.54 1.48
CA ILE A 168 0.73 -15.90 1.99
C ILE A 168 0.08 -14.69 2.66
N LEU A 169 0.80 -14.00 3.54
CA LEU A 169 0.30 -12.79 4.21
C LEU A 169 -0.01 -11.68 3.21
N TYR A 170 0.85 -11.49 2.20
CA TYR A 170 0.58 -10.58 1.09
C TYR A 170 -0.65 -10.98 0.30
N GLY A 171 -0.83 -12.26 -0.02
CA GLY A 171 -2.01 -12.75 -0.73
C GLY A 171 -3.31 -12.46 0.02
N ILE A 172 -3.34 -12.75 1.34
CA ILE A 172 -4.49 -12.43 2.19
C ILE A 172 -4.75 -10.92 2.22
N GLY A 173 -3.69 -10.13 2.38
CA GLY A 173 -3.75 -8.67 2.39
C GLY A 173 -4.29 -8.06 1.10
N VAL A 174 -3.77 -8.49 -0.05
CA VAL A 174 -4.21 -8.04 -1.38
C VAL A 174 -5.67 -8.42 -1.64
N LEU A 175 -6.08 -9.66 -1.34
CA LEU A 175 -7.47 -10.09 -1.51
C LEU A 175 -8.43 -9.30 -0.60
N ALA A 176 -8.04 -9.04 0.65
CA ALA A 176 -8.82 -8.23 1.57
C ALA A 176 -8.94 -6.78 1.08
N ALA A 177 -7.82 -6.14 0.72
CA ALA A 177 -7.80 -4.75 0.25
C ALA A 177 -8.62 -4.55 -1.03
N THR A 178 -8.47 -5.45 -2.02
CA THR A 178 -9.21 -5.38 -3.29
C THR A 178 -10.71 -5.63 -3.10
N PHE A 179 -11.11 -6.57 -2.24
CA PHE A 179 -12.52 -6.74 -1.87
C PHE A 179 -13.06 -5.50 -1.16
N HIS A 180 -12.34 -5.00 -0.14
CA HIS A 180 -12.73 -3.84 0.65
C HIS A 180 -12.92 -2.61 -0.24
N PHE A 181 -12.01 -2.37 -1.18
CA PHE A 181 -12.07 -1.27 -2.12
C PHE A 181 -13.27 -1.36 -3.05
N THR A 182 -13.47 -2.51 -3.70
CA THR A 182 -14.52 -2.66 -4.73
C THR A 182 -15.92 -2.76 -4.12
N ASN A 183 -16.07 -3.40 -2.95
CA ASN A 183 -17.31 -3.30 -2.19
C ASN A 183 -17.52 -1.89 -1.61
N GLY A 184 -16.45 -1.23 -1.19
CA GLY A 184 -16.43 0.19 -0.83
C GLY A 184 -16.93 1.08 -1.96
N LEU A 185 -16.45 0.87 -3.19
CA LEU A 185 -16.90 1.56 -4.40
C LEU A 185 -18.39 1.37 -4.62
N PHE A 186 -18.91 0.14 -4.48
CA PHE A 186 -20.35 -0.12 -4.52
C PHE A 186 -21.14 0.66 -3.46
N THR A 187 -20.66 0.72 -2.22
CA THR A 187 -21.34 1.50 -1.16
C THR A 187 -21.18 3.01 -1.34
N PHE A 188 -20.07 3.46 -1.91
CA PHE A 188 -19.81 4.86 -2.26
C PHE A 188 -20.88 5.35 -3.22
N GLY A 189 -21.14 4.66 -4.32
CA GLY A 189 -22.14 5.16 -5.27
C GLY A 189 -23.58 5.13 -4.78
N ILE A 190 -23.92 4.33 -3.75
CA ILE A 190 -25.21 4.48 -3.04
C ILE A 190 -25.17 5.79 -2.26
N THR A 191 -24.14 5.96 -1.44
CA THR A 191 -23.99 7.09 -0.52
C THR A 191 -23.99 8.42 -1.28
N TRP A 192 -23.32 8.48 -2.42
CA TRP A 192 -23.19 9.67 -3.26
C TRP A 192 -24.23 9.78 -4.38
N GLY A 193 -25.20 8.87 -4.45
CA GLY A 193 -26.35 8.98 -5.37
C GLY A 193 -26.06 8.63 -6.83
N PHE A 194 -24.98 7.91 -7.12
CA PHE A 194 -24.67 7.42 -8.46
C PHE A 194 -25.57 6.26 -8.92
N TRP A 195 -26.02 5.40 -7.98
CA TRP A 195 -26.98 4.32 -8.29
C TRP A 195 -28.12 4.26 -7.29
N ILE A 196 -29.19 5.00 -7.59
CA ILE A 196 -30.36 5.19 -6.73
C ILE A 196 -31.36 4.03 -6.86
N SER A 197 -31.60 3.53 -8.08
CA SER A 197 -32.61 2.48 -8.32
C SER A 197 -32.08 1.07 -8.02
N ALA A 198 -32.99 0.14 -7.72
CA ALA A 198 -32.67 -1.27 -7.50
C ALA A 198 -31.91 -1.89 -8.69
N LYS A 199 -32.35 -1.59 -9.92
CA LYS A 199 -31.69 -2.05 -11.15
C LYS A 199 -30.27 -1.48 -11.30
N ALA A 200 -30.06 -0.21 -10.94
CA ALA A 200 -28.72 0.39 -10.97
C ALA A 200 -27.81 -0.25 -9.93
N GLN A 201 -28.30 -0.49 -8.71
CA GLN A 201 -27.55 -1.18 -7.66
C GLN A 201 -27.20 -2.62 -8.05
N GLU A 202 -28.09 -3.35 -8.72
CA GLU A 202 -27.82 -4.69 -9.22
C GLU A 202 -26.67 -4.72 -10.22
N LYS A 203 -26.70 -3.82 -11.21
CA LYS A 203 -25.60 -3.66 -12.18
C LYS A 203 -24.30 -3.23 -11.49
N ALA A 204 -24.37 -2.28 -10.56
CA ALA A 204 -23.21 -1.80 -9.82
C ALA A 204 -22.55 -2.91 -8.98
N LYS A 205 -23.33 -3.82 -8.38
CA LYS A 205 -22.79 -5.01 -7.70
C LYS A 205 -22.02 -5.92 -8.65
N MET A 206 -22.56 -6.16 -9.84
CA MET A 206 -21.89 -6.97 -10.87
C MET A 206 -20.56 -6.32 -11.28
N VAL A 207 -20.56 -5.02 -11.56
CA VAL A 207 -19.34 -4.26 -11.91
C VAL A 207 -18.32 -4.33 -10.78
N ALA A 208 -18.73 -4.12 -9.54
CA ALA A 208 -17.84 -4.22 -8.38
C ALA A 208 -17.21 -5.61 -8.24
N ASN A 209 -17.97 -6.67 -8.47
CA ASN A 209 -17.44 -8.05 -8.42
C ASN A 209 -16.46 -8.34 -9.56
N VAL A 210 -16.72 -7.85 -10.78
CA VAL A 210 -15.78 -7.98 -11.89
C VAL A 210 -14.49 -7.22 -11.59
N LEU A 211 -14.59 -5.98 -11.12
CA LEU A 211 -13.44 -5.18 -10.71
C LEU A 211 -12.65 -5.85 -9.58
N PHE A 212 -13.33 -6.50 -8.62
CA PHE A 212 -12.67 -7.26 -7.56
C PHE A 212 -11.78 -8.35 -8.15
N VAL A 213 -12.34 -9.19 -9.03
CA VAL A 213 -11.59 -10.29 -9.65
C VAL A 213 -10.41 -9.76 -10.46
N LEU A 214 -10.60 -8.70 -11.25
CA LEU A 214 -9.53 -8.11 -12.05
C LEU A 214 -8.39 -7.58 -11.17
N LEU A 215 -8.71 -6.77 -10.16
CA LEU A 215 -7.70 -6.20 -9.26
C LEU A 215 -7.02 -7.27 -8.39
N ALA A 216 -7.77 -8.29 -7.96
CA ALA A 216 -7.22 -9.44 -7.25
C ALA A 216 -6.21 -10.18 -8.14
N VAL A 217 -6.56 -10.49 -9.39
CA VAL A 217 -5.63 -11.15 -10.33
C VAL A 217 -4.39 -10.29 -10.55
N VAL A 218 -4.55 -9.00 -10.85
CA VAL A 218 -3.42 -8.06 -11.04
C VAL A 218 -2.54 -8.00 -9.80
N GLY A 219 -3.12 -7.89 -8.60
CA GLY A 219 -2.33 -7.84 -7.37
C GLY A 219 -1.62 -9.16 -7.05
N MET A 220 -2.24 -10.30 -7.36
CA MET A 220 -1.61 -11.61 -7.14
C MET A 220 -0.43 -11.85 -8.09
N THR A 221 -0.43 -11.31 -9.32
CA THR A 221 0.69 -11.50 -10.24
C THR A 221 1.99 -10.89 -9.73
N SER A 222 1.95 -9.76 -9.01
CA SER A 222 3.17 -9.17 -8.44
C SER A 222 3.82 -10.09 -7.41
N ILE A 223 3.01 -10.71 -6.54
CA ILE A 223 3.49 -11.67 -5.53
C ILE A 223 4.13 -12.87 -6.22
N VAL A 224 3.46 -13.42 -7.24
CA VAL A 224 3.99 -14.54 -8.02
C VAL A 224 5.31 -14.15 -8.68
N GLY A 225 5.37 -13.00 -9.35
CA GLY A 225 6.54 -12.54 -10.07
C GLY A 225 7.78 -12.33 -9.19
N LEU A 226 7.58 -11.78 -7.99
CA LEU A 226 8.67 -11.62 -7.00
C LEU A 226 9.08 -12.94 -6.37
N TYR A 227 8.10 -13.76 -5.96
CA TYR A 227 8.36 -15.02 -5.25
C TYR A 227 8.99 -16.10 -6.15
N SER A 228 8.64 -16.15 -7.44
CA SER A 228 9.13 -17.17 -8.37
C SER A 228 10.47 -16.83 -9.03
N MET A 229 11.06 -15.65 -8.74
CA MET A 229 12.31 -15.23 -9.36
C MET A 229 13.48 -16.08 -8.85
N SER A 230 14.25 -16.71 -9.74
CA SER A 230 15.40 -17.51 -9.31
C SER A 230 16.50 -16.62 -8.70
N GLN A 231 17.32 -17.19 -7.82
CA GLN A 231 18.45 -16.48 -7.20
C GLN A 231 19.45 -15.96 -8.24
N GLU A 232 19.69 -16.73 -9.31
CA GLU A 232 20.49 -16.28 -10.46
C GLU A 232 19.86 -15.07 -11.14
N LYS A 233 18.54 -15.08 -11.35
CA LYS A 233 17.83 -13.97 -11.99
C LYS A 233 17.82 -12.71 -11.12
N ILE A 234 17.69 -12.85 -9.80
CA ILE A 234 17.80 -11.74 -8.85
C ILE A 234 19.17 -11.06 -8.98
N ALA A 235 20.25 -11.85 -9.00
CA ALA A 235 21.61 -11.32 -9.16
C ALA A 235 21.86 -10.66 -10.53
N GLU A 236 21.27 -11.19 -11.60
CA GLU A 236 21.31 -10.57 -12.94
C GLU A 236 20.56 -9.24 -12.94
N VAL A 237 19.31 -9.23 -12.45
CA VAL A 237 18.45 -8.03 -12.40
C VAL A 237 19.10 -6.93 -11.57
N ARG A 238 19.70 -7.26 -10.42
CA ARG A 238 20.43 -6.28 -9.60
C ARG A 238 21.53 -5.55 -10.37
N LYS A 239 22.31 -6.28 -11.18
CA LYS A 239 23.33 -5.66 -12.04
C LYS A 239 22.72 -4.73 -13.08
N GLU A 240 21.56 -5.09 -13.63
CA GLU A 240 20.83 -4.24 -14.58
C GLU A 240 20.26 -2.99 -13.89
N GLU A 241 19.73 -3.12 -12.67
CA GLU A 241 19.24 -2.01 -11.85
C GLU A 241 20.36 -1.03 -11.52
N ASP A 242 21.52 -1.53 -11.07
CA ASP A 242 22.70 -0.71 -10.78
C ASP A 242 23.20 0.02 -12.04
N LYS A 243 23.21 -0.64 -13.20
CA LYS A 243 23.57 -0.01 -14.47
C LYS A 243 22.56 1.07 -14.88
N ALA A 244 21.26 0.82 -14.69
CA ALA A 244 20.21 1.79 -14.99
C ALA A 244 20.30 3.01 -14.08
N TYR A 245 20.58 2.81 -12.78
CA TYR A 245 20.83 3.88 -11.82
C TYR A 245 22.00 4.78 -12.27
N GLU A 246 23.13 4.17 -12.65
CA GLU A 246 24.33 4.90 -13.12
C GLU A 246 24.00 5.87 -14.27
N LEU A 247 23.26 5.37 -15.27
CA LEU A 247 22.83 6.17 -16.42
C LEU A 247 21.85 7.28 -16.03
N LEU A 248 20.86 6.98 -15.18
CA LEU A 248 19.85 7.96 -14.77
C LEU A 248 20.41 9.06 -13.87
N VAL A 249 21.45 8.76 -13.10
CA VAL A 249 22.21 9.77 -12.35
C VAL A 249 23.02 10.65 -13.30
N GLU A 250 23.72 10.05 -14.27
CA GLU A 250 24.52 10.77 -15.26
C GLU A 250 23.67 11.75 -16.08
N THR A 251 22.45 11.36 -16.46
CA THR A 251 21.50 12.21 -17.18
C THR A 251 20.76 13.22 -16.28
N GLY A 252 20.89 13.10 -14.95
CA GLY A 252 20.19 13.94 -13.98
C GLY A 252 18.71 13.62 -13.82
N ASP A 253 18.25 12.46 -14.29
CA ASP A 253 16.86 12.00 -14.17
C ASP A 253 16.50 11.58 -12.73
N ILE A 254 17.49 11.17 -11.93
CA ILE A 254 17.33 10.85 -10.50
C ILE A 254 18.45 11.44 -9.65
N VAL A 255 18.16 11.70 -8.37
CA VAL A 255 19.14 12.21 -7.40
C VAL A 255 19.86 11.04 -6.70
N PRO A 256 21.21 11.05 -6.63
CA PRO A 256 21.96 10.05 -5.88
C PRO A 256 21.51 9.94 -4.42
N ASN A 257 21.36 8.71 -3.91
CA ASN A 257 20.95 8.47 -2.53
C ASN A 257 21.27 7.03 -2.09
N ASP A 258 22.25 6.88 -1.22
CA ASP A 258 22.74 5.59 -0.75
C ASP A 258 21.69 4.81 0.05
N HIS A 259 20.82 5.51 0.80
CA HIS A 259 19.75 4.88 1.58
C HIS A 259 18.65 4.26 0.71
N LYS A 260 18.68 4.46 -0.61
CA LYS A 260 17.73 3.86 -1.57
C LYS A 260 18.25 2.58 -2.21
N HIS A 261 19.48 2.18 -1.93
CA HIS A 261 20.12 0.96 -2.45
C HIS A 261 20.00 -0.22 -1.49
N SER A 262 19.92 -1.45 -2.05
CA SER A 262 20.02 -2.67 -1.23
C SER A 262 21.48 -2.89 -0.82
N LYS A 263 21.72 -3.62 0.29
CA LYS A 263 23.07 -3.83 0.84
C LYS A 263 24.02 -4.55 -0.12
N GLU A 264 23.46 -5.31 -1.07
CA GLU A 264 24.17 -6.09 -2.08
C GLU A 264 24.47 -5.27 -3.34
N SER A 265 23.96 -4.04 -3.45
CA SER A 265 24.27 -3.13 -4.57
C SER A 265 25.70 -2.61 -4.48
N LYS A 266 26.34 -2.41 -5.63
CA LYS A 266 27.69 -1.79 -5.69
C LYS A 266 27.69 -0.32 -5.23
N TYR A 267 26.52 0.31 -5.13
CA TYR A 267 26.34 1.71 -4.71
C TYR A 267 25.90 1.85 -3.25
N TYR A 268 25.89 0.76 -2.49
CA TYR A 268 25.65 0.83 -1.05
C TYR A 268 26.95 1.11 -0.30
N HIS A 269 27.04 2.28 0.34
CA HIS A 269 28.18 2.67 1.17
C HIS A 269 27.76 2.79 2.64
N ALA A 270 28.17 1.82 3.46
CA ALA A 270 27.77 1.73 4.87
C ALA A 270 28.21 2.97 5.69
N GLU A 271 29.41 3.50 5.44
CA GLU A 271 30.01 4.58 6.23
C GLU A 271 29.38 5.96 5.99
N GLU A 272 28.97 6.28 4.76
CA GLU A 272 28.28 7.56 4.45
C GLU A 272 26.84 7.60 4.98
N SER A 273 26.17 6.44 5.04
CA SER A 273 24.83 6.30 5.60
C SER A 273 24.75 6.62 7.10
N ASP A 274 25.83 6.33 7.84
CA ASP A 274 25.93 6.58 9.29
C ASP A 274 26.35 8.04 9.60
N ASP A 275 27.12 8.68 8.71
CA ASP A 275 27.56 10.07 8.90
C ASP A 275 26.50 11.09 8.47
N ALA A 276 25.70 10.81 7.44
CA ALA A 276 24.49 11.57 7.14
C ALA A 276 23.49 11.53 8.31
N ALA A 277 23.34 10.36 8.93
CA ALA A 277 22.49 10.15 10.11
C ALA A 277 22.94 10.94 11.35
N LYS A 278 24.25 11.01 11.58
CA LYS A 278 24.84 11.81 12.67
C LYS A 278 24.75 13.31 12.41
N ALA A 279 24.75 13.74 11.15
CA ALA A 279 24.57 15.14 10.79
C ALA A 279 23.12 15.62 10.99
N GLU A 280 22.14 14.75 10.73
CA GLU A 280 20.72 15.03 10.91
C GLU A 280 20.28 15.03 12.38
N SER A 281 20.89 14.20 13.24
CA SER A 281 20.61 14.21 14.69
C SER A 281 21.21 15.39 15.47
N LYS A 282 22.08 16.17 14.82
CA LYS A 282 22.75 17.36 15.38
C LYS A 282 22.08 18.68 14.99
N ARG A 283 20.99 18.66 14.21
CA ARG A 283 20.15 19.82 13.87
C ARG A 283 18.84 19.76 14.65
#